data_AF-A0A959S0N4-F1
#
_entry.id   AF-A0A959S0N4-F1
#
_cell.length_a   1.000
_cell.length_b   1.000
_cell.length_c   1.000
_cell.angle_alpha   90.00
_cell.angle_beta   90.00
_cell.angle_gamma   90.00
#
_symmetry.space_group_name_H-M   'P 1'
#
loop_
_entity.id
_entity.type
_entity.pdbx_description
1 polymer ?
#
loop_
_entity_poly.entity_id
_entity_poly.type
_entity_poly.pdbx_seq_one_letter_code
_entity_poly.pdbx_strand_id
1 'polypeptide(L)'
;MNDTFFFNTDQNNYLYSLNKRQVIIVTPLIEKIFDIVKDDRKISLIEVKSKLNKETNFSDEEIEYSLSKFFLLRNNGFFEELETYNIVNKRLSLSDIEYSLANLKSICFEVTDRCNLNCTYCAYSDFYKDYDERTGKLLSEAVALNALKYVLKYLKSGKNSSSEDHSLNIAFYGGEPTLNVEVIRAVINYVADNDIKVHYTMTTNSVLLKKYIKLFVENNFNLLISLDGEEKNNVYRNFFNGKNSFNKIYKNLIYVKRNYPEFFNNNISFNCVLNGTSNIIEINRFFKKEFGKLPQYSEISRVGVDKNKIEEFNKVFKSKNDC
;
A
#
# COMPACT_ATOMS: atom_id res chain seq x y z
N MET A 1 14.29 -1.15 -30.04
CA MET A 1 13.78 -1.97 -28.92
C MET A 1 14.33 -1.44 -27.59
N ASN A 2 13.82 -0.31 -27.11
CA ASN A 2 14.29 0.34 -25.87
C ASN A 2 13.33 0.12 -24.68
N ASP A 3 12.29 -0.70 -24.85
CA ASP A 3 11.31 -1.04 -23.80
C ASP A 3 11.73 -2.21 -22.92
N THR A 4 12.87 -2.83 -23.22
CA THR A 4 13.28 -4.13 -22.73
C THR A 4 14.57 -4.02 -21.93
N PHE A 5 14.56 -4.54 -20.70
CA PHE A 5 15.73 -4.66 -19.84
C PHE A 5 15.95 -6.11 -19.43
N PHE A 6 17.19 -6.58 -19.58
CA PHE A 6 17.62 -7.85 -19.05
C PHE A 6 18.38 -7.65 -17.75
N PHE A 7 18.17 -8.54 -16.79
CA PHE A 7 18.91 -8.57 -15.53
C PHE A 7 18.89 -9.98 -14.95
N ASN A 8 19.82 -10.28 -14.05
CA ASN A 8 19.99 -11.60 -13.46
C ASN A 8 20.09 -11.54 -11.93
N THR A 9 19.77 -12.67 -11.30
CA THR A 9 20.17 -12.98 -9.93
C THR A 9 21.12 -14.18 -9.95
N ASP A 10 21.62 -14.59 -8.79
CA ASP A 10 22.48 -15.79 -8.68
C ASP A 10 21.84 -17.08 -9.23
N GLN A 11 20.51 -17.10 -9.38
CA GLN A 11 19.75 -18.30 -9.76
C GLN A 11 19.08 -18.21 -11.14
N ASN A 12 18.72 -17.02 -11.63
CA ASN A 12 17.84 -16.89 -12.80
C ASN A 12 18.14 -15.64 -13.62
N ASN A 13 17.71 -15.66 -14.89
CA ASN A 13 17.74 -14.50 -15.79
C ASN A 13 16.32 -14.01 -16.05
N TYR A 14 16.18 -12.69 -16.15
CA TYR A 14 14.91 -12.01 -16.21
C TYR A 14 14.89 -11.00 -17.36
N LEU A 15 13.70 -10.87 -17.94
CA LEU A 15 13.33 -9.83 -18.88
C LEU A 15 12.27 -8.95 -18.21
N TYR A 16 12.50 -7.64 -18.17
CA TYR A 16 11.49 -6.65 -17.82
C TYR A 16 11.08 -5.85 -19.06
N SER A 17 9.78 -5.84 -19.36
CA SER A 17 9.20 -4.96 -20.38
C SER A 17 8.54 -3.76 -19.71
N LEU A 18 9.01 -2.55 -20.02
CA LEU A 18 8.42 -1.29 -19.58
C LEU A 18 6.98 -1.11 -20.07
N ASN A 19 6.71 -1.48 -21.32
CA ASN A 19 5.39 -1.36 -21.93
C ASN A 19 4.37 -2.27 -21.24
N LYS A 20 4.78 -3.50 -20.90
CA LYS A 20 3.91 -4.49 -20.24
C LYS A 20 3.91 -4.38 -18.73
N ARG A 21 4.91 -3.70 -18.14
CA ARG A 21 5.17 -3.65 -16.68
C ARG A 21 5.24 -5.04 -16.06
N GLN A 22 5.87 -5.97 -16.78
CA GLN A 22 5.96 -7.38 -16.42
C GLN A 22 7.42 -7.83 -16.38
N VAL A 23 7.73 -8.69 -15.41
CA VAL A 23 9.00 -9.42 -15.29
C VAL A 23 8.76 -10.87 -15.68
N ILE A 24 9.57 -11.41 -16.58
CA ILE A 24 9.48 -12.77 -17.07
C ILE A 24 10.82 -13.48 -16.88
N ILE A 25 10.78 -14.72 -16.41
CA ILE A 25 11.96 -15.59 -16.37
C ILE A 25 12.29 -16.05 -17.79
N VAL A 26 13.52 -15.79 -18.22
CA VAL A 26 14.01 -16.08 -19.56
C VAL A 26 15.31 -16.87 -19.50
N THR A 27 15.61 -17.60 -20.58
CA THR A 27 16.92 -18.24 -20.74
C THR A 27 17.94 -17.18 -21.19
N PRO A 28 19.25 -17.36 -20.92
CA PRO A 28 20.29 -16.47 -21.43
C PRO A 28 20.27 -16.33 -22.96
N LEU A 29 19.77 -17.35 -23.66
CA LEU A 29 19.60 -17.33 -25.11
C LEU A 29 18.61 -16.26 -25.59
N ILE A 30 17.59 -15.89 -24.80
CA ILE A 30 16.62 -14.85 -25.20
C ILE A 30 17.30 -13.48 -25.30
N GLU A 31 18.20 -13.16 -24.37
CA GLU A 31 18.98 -11.92 -24.42
C GLU A 31 19.91 -11.89 -25.63
N LYS A 32 20.57 -13.01 -25.94
CA LYS A 32 21.41 -13.12 -27.15
C LYS A 32 20.59 -12.98 -28.44
N ILE A 33 19.42 -13.62 -28.52
CA ILE A 33 18.51 -13.48 -29.67
C ILE A 33 18.09 -12.01 -29.81
N PHE A 34 17.75 -11.36 -28.70
CA PHE A 34 17.39 -9.94 -28.69
C PHE A 34 18.54 -9.08 -29.23
N ASP A 35 19.77 -9.30 -28.77
CA ASP A 35 20.95 -8.57 -29.23
C ASP A 35 21.26 -8.73 -30.72
N ILE A 36 20.98 -9.91 -31.28
CA ILE A 36 21.15 -10.16 -32.72
C ILE A 36 20.06 -9.44 -33.54
N VAL A 37 18.83 -9.39 -33.03
CA VAL A 37 17.64 -8.90 -33.79
C VAL A 37 17.39 -7.40 -33.57
N LYS A 38 17.94 -6.78 -32.51
CA LYS A 38 17.67 -5.38 -32.16
C LYS A 38 18.08 -4.38 -33.24
N ASP A 39 19.16 -4.67 -33.97
CA ASP A 39 19.74 -3.78 -34.99
C ASP A 39 19.22 -4.07 -36.41
N ASP A 40 18.74 -5.30 -36.68
CA ASP A 40 18.09 -5.67 -37.94
C ASP A 40 16.85 -6.52 -37.70
N ARG A 41 15.68 -5.88 -37.74
CA ARG A 41 14.38 -6.54 -37.53
C ARG A 41 13.98 -7.49 -38.66
N LYS A 42 14.66 -7.45 -39.81
CA LYS A 42 14.38 -8.28 -41.00
C LYS A 42 15.30 -9.49 -41.12
N ILE A 43 16.24 -9.66 -40.18
CA ILE A 43 17.14 -10.79 -40.16
C ILE A 43 16.38 -12.13 -40.23
N SER A 44 16.83 -13.03 -41.10
CA SER A 44 16.17 -14.32 -41.27
C SER A 44 16.44 -15.25 -40.08
N LEU A 45 15.47 -16.12 -39.76
CA LEU A 45 15.64 -17.14 -38.71
C LEU A 45 16.88 -18.01 -38.90
N ILE A 46 17.18 -18.34 -40.16
CA ILE A 46 18.35 -19.13 -40.55
C ILE A 46 19.64 -18.40 -40.18
N GLU A 47 19.69 -17.10 -40.42
CA GLU A 47 20.84 -16.28 -40.08
C GLU A 47 21.00 -16.09 -38.57
N VAL A 48 19.89 -15.89 -37.82
CA VAL A 48 19.91 -15.83 -36.36
C VAL A 48 20.42 -17.16 -35.79
N LYS A 49 19.89 -18.30 -36.25
CA LYS A 49 20.35 -19.64 -35.81
C LYS A 49 21.82 -19.86 -36.14
N SER A 50 22.28 -19.44 -37.33
CA SER A 50 23.70 -19.54 -37.70
C SER A 50 24.62 -18.69 -36.82
N LYS A 51 24.20 -17.50 -36.37
CA LYS A 51 24.98 -16.65 -35.45
C LYS A 51 25.02 -17.28 -34.05
N LEU A 52 23.89 -17.76 -33.53
CA LEU A 52 23.82 -18.44 -32.24
C LEU A 52 24.67 -19.71 -32.17
N ASN A 53 24.68 -20.52 -33.24
CA ASN A 53 25.51 -21.73 -33.32
C ASN A 53 27.02 -21.42 -33.36
N LYS A 54 27.43 -20.20 -33.73
CA LYS A 54 28.83 -19.76 -33.72
C LYS A 54 29.23 -19.13 -32.38
N GLU A 55 28.30 -18.48 -31.70
CA GLU A 55 28.56 -17.67 -30.51
C GLU A 55 28.23 -18.38 -29.19
N THR A 56 27.69 -19.61 -29.26
CA THR A 56 27.22 -20.34 -28.08
C THR A 56 27.45 -21.85 -28.18
N ASN A 57 27.49 -22.53 -27.03
CA ASN A 57 27.61 -23.98 -26.91
C ASN A 57 26.25 -24.65 -26.60
N PHE A 58 25.12 -23.98 -26.88
CA PHE A 58 23.80 -24.55 -26.65
C PHE A 58 23.45 -25.57 -27.74
N SER A 59 22.65 -26.56 -27.38
CA SER A 59 22.13 -27.54 -28.33
C SER A 59 21.16 -26.89 -29.33
N ASP A 60 21.01 -27.52 -30.50
CA ASP A 60 20.04 -27.06 -31.51
C ASP A 60 18.60 -27.01 -30.94
N GLU A 61 18.25 -27.94 -30.05
CA GLU A 61 16.94 -27.99 -29.39
C GLU A 61 16.71 -26.78 -28.46
N GLU A 62 17.72 -26.40 -27.66
CA GLU A 62 17.65 -25.22 -26.79
C GLU A 62 17.52 -23.91 -27.58
N ILE A 63 18.20 -23.85 -28.74
CA ILE A 63 18.14 -22.70 -29.65
C ILE A 63 16.76 -22.60 -30.30
N GLU A 64 16.20 -23.71 -30.78
CA GLU A 64 14.86 -23.75 -31.36
C GLU A 64 13.76 -23.40 -30.35
N TYR A 65 13.86 -23.92 -29.12
CA TYR A 65 12.96 -23.55 -28.03
C TYR A 65 13.04 -22.06 -27.72
N SER A 66 14.26 -21.51 -27.61
CA SER A 66 14.46 -20.10 -27.27
C SER A 66 13.98 -19.16 -28.39
N LEU A 67 14.19 -19.53 -29.66
CA LEU A 67 13.63 -18.81 -30.80
C LEU A 67 12.10 -18.82 -30.75
N SER A 68 11.48 -19.98 -30.56
CA SER A 68 10.02 -20.10 -30.46
C SER A 68 9.45 -19.23 -29.33
N LYS A 69 10.08 -19.26 -28.15
CA LYS A 69 9.71 -18.42 -27.01
C LYS A 69 9.90 -16.93 -27.30
N PHE A 70 11.00 -16.53 -27.96
CA PHE A 70 11.23 -15.14 -28.34
C PHE A 70 10.13 -14.60 -29.26
N PHE A 71 9.75 -15.35 -30.30
CA PHE A 71 8.67 -14.92 -31.21
C PHE A 71 7.30 -14.92 -30.54
N LEU A 72 7.03 -15.88 -29.64
CA LEU A 72 5.82 -15.85 -28.83
C LEU A 72 5.73 -14.56 -28.00
N LEU A 73 6.82 -14.19 -27.31
CA LEU A 73 6.89 -12.95 -26.54
C LEU A 73 6.69 -11.72 -27.45
N ARG A 74 7.39 -11.68 -28.59
CA ARG A 74 7.25 -10.60 -29.57
C ARG A 74 5.82 -10.44 -30.07
N ASN A 75 5.17 -11.54 -30.46
CA ASN A 75 3.77 -11.53 -30.92
C ASN A 75 2.77 -11.08 -29.83
N ASN A 76 3.17 -11.13 -28.56
CA ASN A 76 2.38 -10.63 -27.44
C ASN A 76 2.78 -9.21 -27.00
N GLY A 77 3.56 -8.49 -27.82
CA GLY A 77 3.93 -7.10 -27.64
C GLY A 77 5.09 -6.87 -26.66
N PHE A 78 6.03 -7.81 -26.57
CA PHE A 78 7.35 -7.59 -25.96
C PHE A 78 8.36 -7.15 -27.02
N PHE A 79 9.47 -6.52 -26.59
CA PHE A 79 10.56 -6.05 -27.45
C PHE A 79 10.16 -4.91 -28.39
N GLU A 80 9.21 -4.07 -27.97
CA GLU A 80 8.75 -2.95 -28.77
C GLU A 80 9.67 -1.72 -28.62
N GLU A 81 9.46 -0.72 -29.45
CA GLU A 81 9.99 0.61 -29.17
C GLU A 81 9.08 1.34 -28.18
N LEU A 82 9.69 1.97 -27.17
CA LEU A 82 9.01 2.95 -26.34
C LEU A 82 8.65 4.13 -27.22
N GLU A 83 7.35 4.36 -27.36
CA GLU A 83 6.84 5.65 -27.79
C GLU A 83 7.04 6.68 -26.67
N THR A 84 8.28 7.15 -26.50
CA THR A 84 8.64 8.16 -25.48
C THR A 84 7.87 9.47 -25.66
N TYR A 85 7.50 9.83 -26.89
CA TYR A 85 6.69 11.02 -27.17
C TYR A 85 5.31 10.97 -26.48
N ASN A 86 4.66 9.80 -26.53
CA ASN A 86 3.36 9.61 -25.89
C ASN A 86 3.50 9.52 -24.37
N ILE A 87 4.58 8.97 -23.81
CA ILE A 87 4.76 8.88 -22.35
C ILE A 87 4.91 10.26 -21.70
N VAL A 88 5.62 11.19 -22.35
CA VAL A 88 5.91 12.52 -21.78
C VAL A 88 4.80 13.54 -22.07
N ASN A 89 4.06 13.37 -23.18
CA ASN A 89 3.00 14.32 -23.59
C ASN A 89 1.57 13.75 -23.49
N LYS A 90 1.35 12.56 -22.90
CA LYS A 90 -0.01 12.01 -22.77
C LYS A 90 -0.87 12.95 -21.93
N ARG A 91 -1.86 13.57 -22.57
CA ARG A 91 -2.98 14.17 -21.85
C ARG A 91 -3.92 13.05 -21.44
N LEU A 92 -4.36 13.05 -20.19
CA LEU A 92 -5.39 12.12 -19.72
C LEU A 92 -6.65 12.32 -20.57
N SER A 93 -7.08 11.25 -21.23
CA SER A 93 -8.37 11.23 -21.91
C SER A 93 -9.48 10.86 -20.93
N LEU A 94 -10.74 11.13 -21.30
CA LEU A 94 -11.89 10.63 -20.55
C LEU A 94 -11.84 9.11 -20.38
N SER A 95 -11.41 8.37 -21.41
CA SER A 95 -11.31 6.91 -21.32
C SER A 95 -10.24 6.45 -20.34
N ASP A 96 -9.12 7.16 -20.20
CA ASP A 96 -8.09 6.84 -19.19
C ASP A 96 -8.65 7.02 -17.77
N ILE A 97 -9.45 8.07 -17.54
CA ILE A 97 -10.11 8.34 -16.25
C ILE A 97 -11.13 7.25 -15.95
N GLU A 98 -12.01 6.93 -16.90
CA GLU A 98 -13.04 5.90 -16.73
C GLU A 98 -12.43 4.51 -16.50
N TYR A 99 -11.35 4.17 -17.23
CA TYR A 99 -10.60 2.93 -17.00
C TYR A 99 -9.99 2.90 -15.60
N SER A 100 -9.42 4.01 -15.13
CA SER A 100 -8.84 4.09 -13.79
C SER A 100 -9.90 3.93 -12.69
N LEU A 101 -11.09 4.53 -12.87
CA LEU A 101 -12.22 4.36 -11.95
C LEU A 101 -12.78 2.95 -11.97
N ALA A 102 -12.86 2.32 -13.16
CA ALA A 102 -13.35 0.96 -13.31
C ALA A 102 -12.41 -0.10 -12.73
N ASN A 103 -11.11 0.22 -12.60
CA ASN A 103 -10.07 -0.63 -12.03
C ASN A 103 -9.54 -0.08 -10.70
N LEU A 104 -10.35 0.68 -9.98
CA LEU A 104 -9.98 1.27 -8.69
C LEU A 104 -9.70 0.15 -7.68
N LYS A 105 -8.51 0.18 -7.08
CA LYS A 105 -8.08 -0.82 -6.09
C LYS A 105 -8.48 -0.47 -4.67
N SER A 106 -8.52 0.83 -4.35
CA SER A 106 -8.77 1.30 -2.99
C SER A 106 -9.50 2.64 -3.01
N ILE A 107 -10.39 2.82 -2.04
CA ILE A 107 -10.98 4.11 -1.66
C ILE A 107 -10.72 4.33 -0.17
N CYS A 108 -10.32 5.54 0.21
CA CYS A 108 -10.09 5.91 1.60
C CYS A 108 -11.04 7.02 2.02
N PHE A 109 -11.80 6.79 3.09
CA PHE A 109 -12.67 7.78 3.70
C PHE A 109 -11.98 8.39 4.91
N GLU A 110 -11.66 9.68 4.84
CA GLU A 110 -11.44 10.47 6.04
C GLU A 110 -12.79 10.74 6.71
N VAL A 111 -13.14 9.93 7.72
CA VAL A 111 -14.48 9.98 8.32
C VAL A 111 -14.63 11.15 9.29
N THR A 112 -13.52 11.70 9.78
CA THR A 112 -13.48 12.91 10.61
C THR A 112 -12.07 13.47 10.69
N ASP A 113 -11.95 14.78 10.88
CA ASP A 113 -10.69 15.42 11.28
C ASP A 113 -10.48 15.46 12.81
N ARG A 114 -11.50 15.07 13.61
CA ARG A 114 -11.43 15.01 15.08
C ARG A 114 -10.58 13.84 15.52
N CYS A 115 -9.84 14.04 16.60
CA CYS A 115 -9.20 12.98 17.35
C CYS A 115 -9.54 13.12 18.84
N ASN A 116 -9.47 12.02 19.58
CA ASN A 116 -9.58 12.00 21.05
C ASN A 116 -8.21 11.92 21.73
N LEU A 117 -7.13 11.96 20.95
CA LEU A 117 -5.74 12.15 21.39
C LEU A 117 -5.19 13.46 20.79
N ASN A 118 -4.19 14.01 21.47
CA ASN A 118 -3.41 15.17 21.05
C ASN A 118 -1.94 14.76 20.94
N CYS A 119 -1.62 13.92 19.95
CA CYS A 119 -0.27 13.39 19.79
C CYS A 119 0.70 14.50 19.38
N THR A 120 1.84 14.62 20.06
CA THR A 120 2.82 15.70 19.84
C THR A 120 3.35 15.70 18.40
N TYR A 121 3.67 14.52 17.87
CA TYR A 121 4.22 14.36 16.53
C TYR A 121 3.16 14.24 15.42
N CYS A 122 1.87 14.42 15.74
CA CYS A 122 0.81 14.27 14.73
C CYS A 122 1.06 15.22 13.55
N ALA A 123 0.81 14.77 12.32
CA ALA A 123 0.94 15.62 11.12
C ALA A 123 0.05 16.88 11.16
N TYR A 124 -0.92 16.91 12.07
CA TYR A 124 -1.83 18.04 12.32
C TYR A 124 -1.57 18.72 13.68
N SER A 125 -0.40 18.53 14.28
CA SER A 125 0.00 19.23 15.50
C SER A 125 0.55 20.63 15.19
N ASP A 126 0.96 21.34 16.23
CA ASP A 126 1.58 22.66 16.13
C ASP A 126 3.02 22.63 15.56
N PHE A 127 3.58 21.45 15.30
CA PHE A 127 4.85 21.31 14.58
C PHE A 127 4.76 21.68 13.11
N TYR A 128 3.55 21.71 12.53
CA TYR A 128 3.35 21.92 11.10
C TYR A 128 2.53 23.19 10.86
N LYS A 129 2.73 23.84 9.71
CA LYS A 129 1.99 25.05 9.31
C LYS A 129 1.15 24.88 8.04
N ASP A 130 1.44 23.85 7.25
CA ASP A 130 0.93 23.73 5.87
C ASP A 130 -0.19 22.68 5.73
N TYR A 131 -1.04 22.52 6.75
CA TYR A 131 -2.18 21.58 6.71
C TYR A 131 -3.53 22.29 6.77
N ASP A 132 -4.55 21.66 6.18
CA ASP A 132 -5.94 22.13 6.25
C ASP A 132 -6.42 22.23 7.69
N GLU A 133 -7.03 23.38 8.04
CA GLU A 133 -7.53 23.62 9.39
C GLU A 133 -8.48 22.51 9.86
N ARG A 134 -8.09 21.82 10.94
CA ARG A 134 -8.86 20.74 11.57
C ARG A 134 -9.90 21.38 12.49
N THR A 135 -11.13 21.52 11.98
CA THR A 135 -12.23 22.25 12.66
C THR A 135 -13.22 21.32 13.34
N GLY A 136 -12.92 20.02 13.38
CA GLY A 136 -13.80 19.03 13.97
C GLY A 136 -14.94 18.62 13.04
N LYS A 137 -14.71 18.58 11.73
CA LYS A 137 -15.65 18.10 10.73
C LYS A 137 -15.86 16.58 10.84
N LEU A 138 -17.10 16.19 10.62
CA LEU A 138 -17.53 14.81 10.45
C LEU A 138 -17.92 14.63 8.98
N LEU A 139 -17.44 13.57 8.34
CA LEU A 139 -17.99 13.14 7.06
C LEU A 139 -19.46 12.78 7.27
N SER A 140 -20.34 13.18 6.35
CA SER A 140 -21.73 12.76 6.39
C SER A 140 -21.94 11.45 5.63
N GLU A 141 -22.91 10.65 6.08
CA GLU A 141 -23.29 9.40 5.41
C GLU A 141 -23.66 9.66 3.94
N ALA A 142 -24.45 10.70 3.69
CA ALA A 142 -24.87 11.07 2.33
C ALA A 142 -23.68 11.29 1.38
N VAL A 143 -22.61 11.97 1.84
CA VAL A 143 -21.42 12.21 1.00
C VAL A 143 -20.65 10.91 0.77
N ALA A 144 -20.45 10.09 1.81
CA ALA A 144 -19.76 8.81 1.70
C ALA A 144 -20.48 7.85 0.73
N LEU A 145 -21.81 7.74 0.87
CA LEU A 145 -22.65 6.90 0.02
C LEU A 145 -22.72 7.41 -1.42
N ASN A 146 -22.78 8.73 -1.63
CA ASN A 146 -22.73 9.31 -2.98
C ASN A 146 -21.40 9.01 -3.68
N ALA A 147 -20.28 9.09 -2.96
CA ALA A 147 -18.96 8.73 -3.50
C ALA A 147 -18.90 7.25 -3.88
N LEU A 148 -19.39 6.34 -3.03
CA LEU A 148 -19.47 4.91 -3.34
C LEU A 148 -20.37 4.63 -4.54
N LYS A 149 -21.56 5.24 -4.58
CA LYS A 149 -22.48 5.11 -5.72
C LYS A 149 -21.81 5.51 -7.03
N TYR A 150 -21.06 6.61 -7.02
CA TYR A 150 -20.32 7.07 -8.19
C TYR A 150 -19.25 6.06 -8.63
N VAL A 151 -18.42 5.59 -7.70
CA VAL A 151 -17.35 4.61 -7.99
C VAL A 151 -17.93 3.28 -8.48
N LEU A 152 -19.00 2.79 -7.86
CA LEU A 152 -19.61 1.51 -8.20
C LEU A 152 -20.15 1.45 -9.63
N LYS A 153 -20.64 2.58 -10.16
CA LYS A 153 -21.03 2.68 -11.57
C LYS A 153 -19.89 2.26 -12.50
N TYR A 154 -18.65 2.63 -12.17
CA TYR A 154 -17.48 2.28 -12.96
C TYR A 154 -16.98 0.88 -12.66
N LEU A 155 -16.97 0.44 -11.40
CA LEU A 155 -16.57 -0.91 -11.02
C LEU A 155 -17.45 -1.99 -11.66
N LYS A 156 -18.75 -1.72 -11.83
CA LYS A 156 -19.70 -2.63 -12.51
C LYS A 156 -19.75 -2.44 -14.03
N SER A 157 -18.91 -1.57 -14.60
CA SER A 157 -18.88 -1.32 -16.05
C SER A 157 -18.03 -2.37 -16.78
N GLY A 158 -18.28 -2.55 -18.09
CA GLY A 158 -17.47 -3.43 -18.94
C GLY A 158 -16.02 -2.98 -19.15
N LYS A 159 -15.59 -1.86 -18.56
CA LYS A 159 -14.19 -1.40 -18.55
C LYS A 159 -13.38 -1.96 -17.37
N ASN A 160 -14.04 -2.63 -16.44
CA ASN A 160 -13.35 -3.32 -15.35
C ASN A 160 -12.64 -4.55 -15.93
N SER A 161 -11.32 -4.55 -15.80
CA SER A 161 -10.41 -5.61 -16.27
C SER A 161 -9.84 -6.43 -15.10
N SER A 162 -10.33 -6.18 -13.89
CA SER A 162 -9.90 -6.90 -12.70
C SER A 162 -10.43 -8.34 -12.74
N SER A 163 -9.67 -9.26 -12.13
CA SER A 163 -10.12 -10.65 -12.00
C SER A 163 -11.42 -10.75 -11.19
N GLU A 164 -12.16 -11.85 -11.35
CA GLU A 164 -13.37 -12.12 -10.54
C GLU A 164 -13.11 -12.17 -9.03
N ASP A 165 -11.85 -12.37 -8.63
CA ASP A 165 -11.39 -12.37 -7.24
C ASP A 165 -10.94 -10.99 -6.74
N HIS A 166 -10.96 -9.96 -7.60
CA HIS A 166 -10.59 -8.61 -7.20
C HIS A 166 -11.57 -8.07 -6.16
N SER A 167 -11.02 -7.70 -5.01
CA SER A 167 -11.76 -7.08 -3.91
C SER A 167 -11.34 -5.62 -3.77
N LEU A 168 -12.31 -4.72 -3.72
CA LEU A 168 -12.06 -3.30 -3.48
C LEU A 168 -11.63 -3.09 -2.02
N ASN A 169 -10.50 -2.44 -1.79
CA ASN A 169 -10.12 -2.02 -0.44
C ASN A 169 -10.88 -0.74 -0.05
N ILE A 170 -11.68 -0.80 1.01
CA ILE A 170 -12.32 0.36 1.62
C ILE A 170 -11.59 0.68 2.92
N ALA A 171 -10.79 1.74 2.90
CA ALA A 171 -10.05 2.23 4.04
C ALA A 171 -10.82 3.31 4.79
N PHE A 172 -10.77 3.28 6.12
CA PHE A 172 -11.26 4.33 6.99
C PHE A 172 -10.09 4.99 7.73
N TYR A 173 -10.01 6.31 7.63
CA TYR A 173 -8.95 7.14 8.18
C TYR A 173 -9.53 8.44 8.77
N GLY A 174 -8.65 9.32 9.23
CA GLY A 174 -9.00 10.62 9.78
C GLY A 174 -8.13 10.98 10.98
N GLY A 175 -8.65 11.81 11.88
CA GLY A 175 -8.06 11.99 13.20
C GLY A 175 -8.18 10.70 14.03
N GLU A 176 -9.42 10.30 14.36
CA GLU A 176 -9.74 8.98 14.92
C GLU A 176 -11.06 8.47 14.30
N PRO A 177 -11.01 7.46 13.42
CA PRO A 177 -12.19 7.01 12.70
C PRO A 177 -13.33 6.52 13.60
N THR A 178 -13.00 5.96 14.77
CA THR A 178 -13.99 5.44 15.72
C THR A 178 -14.80 6.55 16.43
N LEU A 179 -14.54 7.82 16.15
CA LEU A 179 -15.40 8.94 16.54
C LEU A 179 -16.60 9.14 15.62
N ASN A 180 -16.58 8.58 14.40
CA ASN A 180 -17.69 8.67 13.44
C ASN A 180 -18.07 7.29 12.88
N VAL A 181 -18.40 6.35 13.78
CA VAL A 181 -18.72 4.95 13.42
C VAL A 181 -19.99 4.83 12.59
N GLU A 182 -20.91 5.79 12.67
CA GLU A 182 -22.18 5.73 11.91
C GLU A 182 -21.93 5.77 10.40
N VAL A 183 -20.99 6.59 9.91
CA VAL A 183 -20.57 6.55 8.50
C VAL A 183 -19.96 5.21 8.12
N ILE A 184 -19.16 4.61 9.00
CA ILE A 184 -18.57 3.28 8.77
C ILE A 184 -19.69 2.24 8.61
N ARG A 185 -20.71 2.27 9.47
CA ARG A 185 -21.89 1.39 9.37
C ARG A 185 -22.67 1.62 8.09
N ALA A 186 -22.92 2.87 7.71
CA ALA A 186 -23.62 3.21 6.48
C ALA A 186 -22.89 2.64 5.25
N VAL A 187 -21.56 2.78 5.20
CA VAL A 187 -20.73 2.21 4.13
C VAL A 187 -20.78 0.69 4.11
N ILE A 188 -20.67 0.03 5.28
CA ILE A 188 -20.77 -1.44 5.38
C ILE A 188 -22.10 -1.93 4.83
N ASN A 189 -23.21 -1.35 5.31
CA ASN A 189 -24.55 -1.75 4.90
C ASN A 189 -24.74 -1.56 3.39
N TYR A 190 -24.37 -0.39 2.86
CA TYR A 190 -24.51 -0.11 1.44
C TYR A 190 -23.69 -1.06 0.56
N VAL A 191 -22.50 -1.46 1.02
CA VAL A 191 -21.67 -2.43 0.31
C VAL A 191 -22.30 -3.82 0.32
N ALA A 192 -22.80 -4.27 1.47
CA ALA A 192 -23.50 -5.54 1.60
C ALA A 192 -24.74 -5.61 0.69
N ASP A 193 -25.55 -4.54 0.66
CA ASP A 193 -26.75 -4.44 -0.18
C ASP A 193 -26.46 -4.50 -1.69
N ASN A 194 -25.21 -4.24 -2.10
CA ASN A 194 -24.80 -4.18 -3.51
C ASN A 194 -23.93 -5.36 -3.96
N ASP A 195 -23.70 -6.35 -3.08
CA ASP A 195 -22.90 -7.57 -3.29
C ASP A 195 -21.51 -7.28 -3.88
N ILE A 196 -20.78 -6.35 -3.24
CA ILE A 196 -19.42 -5.99 -3.68
C ILE A 196 -18.42 -6.72 -2.80
N LYS A 197 -17.50 -7.46 -3.42
CA LYS A 197 -16.34 -8.03 -2.73
C LYS A 197 -15.42 -6.91 -2.26
N VAL A 198 -15.24 -6.80 -0.94
CA VAL A 198 -14.41 -5.75 -0.34
C VAL A 198 -13.50 -6.28 0.76
N HIS A 199 -12.44 -5.53 1.01
CA HIS A 199 -11.65 -5.60 2.23
C HIS A 199 -11.76 -4.28 2.98
N TYR A 200 -12.12 -4.33 4.26
CA TYR A 200 -12.13 -3.14 5.09
C TYR A 200 -10.79 -2.98 5.80
N THR A 201 -10.21 -1.78 5.73
CA THR A 201 -9.00 -1.42 6.47
C THR A 201 -9.26 -0.19 7.32
N MET A 202 -8.65 -0.13 8.50
CA MET A 202 -8.76 1.07 9.36
C MET A 202 -7.53 1.24 10.22
N THR A 203 -7.01 2.47 10.27
CA THR A 203 -5.99 2.87 11.26
C THR A 203 -6.69 3.51 12.45
N THR A 204 -6.44 3.02 13.66
CA THR A 204 -7.06 3.55 14.89
C THR A 204 -6.05 3.66 16.03
N ASN A 205 -6.21 4.68 16.87
CA ASN A 205 -5.49 4.83 18.12
C ASN A 205 -5.97 3.87 19.23
N SER A 206 -7.01 3.07 18.97
CA SER A 206 -7.55 2.03 19.85
C SER A 206 -8.20 2.48 21.16
N VAL A 207 -8.34 3.78 21.43
CA VAL A 207 -8.97 4.27 22.68
C VAL A 207 -10.42 3.79 22.81
N LEU A 208 -11.15 3.70 21.69
CA LEU A 208 -12.54 3.24 21.62
C LEU A 208 -12.68 1.81 21.06
N LEU A 209 -11.57 1.10 20.83
CA LEU A 209 -11.57 -0.22 20.17
C LEU A 209 -12.52 -1.20 20.87
N LYS A 210 -12.46 -1.30 22.21
CA LYS A 210 -13.34 -2.20 22.98
C LYS A 210 -14.83 -1.93 22.72
N LYS A 211 -15.24 -0.68 22.47
CA LYS A 211 -16.65 -0.31 22.26
C LYS A 211 -17.18 -0.85 20.92
N TYR A 212 -16.34 -0.89 19.89
CA TYR A 212 -16.75 -1.19 18.53
C TYR A 212 -16.15 -2.47 17.95
N ILE A 213 -15.34 -3.22 18.72
CA ILE A 213 -14.66 -4.42 18.22
C ILE A 213 -15.61 -5.45 17.59
N LYS A 214 -16.82 -5.60 18.14
CA LYS A 214 -17.83 -6.53 17.60
C LYS A 214 -18.16 -6.19 16.13
N LEU A 215 -18.37 -4.92 15.81
CA LEU A 215 -18.61 -4.46 14.43
C LEU A 215 -17.45 -4.84 13.50
N PHE A 216 -16.20 -4.64 13.96
CA PHE A 216 -15.01 -4.90 13.16
C PHE A 216 -14.77 -6.40 12.94
N VAL A 217 -15.06 -7.23 13.94
CA VAL A 217 -14.97 -8.70 13.84
C VAL A 217 -16.03 -9.23 12.88
N GLU A 218 -17.29 -8.81 13.05
CA GLU A 218 -18.42 -9.25 12.21
C GLU A 218 -18.22 -8.93 10.72
N ASN A 219 -17.43 -7.89 10.42
CA ASN A 219 -17.16 -7.44 9.06
C ASN A 219 -15.71 -7.69 8.62
N ASN A 220 -14.97 -8.53 9.34
CA ASN A 220 -13.60 -8.96 8.99
C ASN A 220 -12.63 -7.80 8.64
N PHE A 221 -12.63 -6.75 9.46
CA PHE A 221 -11.76 -5.57 9.27
C PHE A 221 -10.29 -5.90 9.52
N ASN A 222 -9.40 -5.43 8.66
CA ASN A 222 -7.97 -5.36 8.95
C ASN A 222 -7.62 -4.04 9.66
N LEU A 223 -7.19 -4.13 10.92
CA LEU A 223 -6.90 -2.99 11.76
C LEU A 223 -5.39 -2.75 11.87
N LEU A 224 -4.98 -1.51 11.60
CA LEU A 224 -3.65 -1.01 11.91
C LEU A 224 -3.72 -0.20 13.21
N ILE A 225 -3.13 -0.74 14.27
CA ILE A 225 -3.16 -0.13 15.60
C ILE A 225 -1.95 0.76 15.79
N SER A 226 -2.21 2.03 16.10
CA SER A 226 -1.14 2.97 16.43
C SER A 226 -0.71 2.82 17.90
N LEU A 227 0.48 2.28 18.14
CA LEU A 227 1.09 2.09 19.47
C LEU A 227 2.61 2.11 19.33
N ASP A 228 3.29 3.00 20.07
CA ASP A 228 4.74 3.22 19.89
C ASP A 228 5.63 2.29 20.75
N GLY A 229 5.02 1.32 21.44
CA GLY A 229 5.68 0.42 22.39
C GLY A 229 5.08 0.55 23.79
N GLU A 230 5.89 0.27 24.81
CA GLU A 230 5.53 0.46 26.23
C GLU A 230 5.25 1.93 26.57
N GLU A 231 4.75 2.17 27.79
CA GLU A 231 4.38 3.51 28.29
C GLU A 231 5.46 4.57 28.04
N LYS A 232 6.73 4.22 28.24
CA LYS A 232 7.89 5.11 28.02
C LYS A 232 8.11 5.49 26.56
N ASN A 233 7.72 4.64 25.61
CA ASN A 233 7.85 4.90 24.17
C ASN A 233 6.62 5.64 23.61
N ASN A 234 5.49 5.50 24.31
CA ASN A 234 4.19 6.08 23.96
C ASN A 234 3.96 7.48 24.54
N VAL A 235 5.01 8.13 25.05
CA VAL A 235 4.94 9.42 25.78
C VAL A 235 4.42 10.58 24.94
N TYR A 236 4.49 10.49 23.62
CA TYR A 236 4.00 11.52 22.71
C TYR A 236 2.57 11.27 22.22
N ARG A 237 1.89 10.21 22.70
CA ARG A 237 0.49 9.90 22.38
C ARG A 237 -0.39 10.19 23.58
N ASN A 238 -0.66 11.46 23.85
CA ASN A 238 -1.39 11.90 25.03
C ASN A 238 -2.85 12.23 24.73
N PHE A 239 -3.71 12.15 25.75
CA PHE A 239 -5.02 12.78 25.72
C PHE A 239 -4.88 14.31 25.74
N PHE A 240 -5.93 15.04 25.40
CA PHE A 240 -5.96 16.52 25.49
C PHE A 240 -5.68 17.05 26.91
N ASN A 241 -5.90 16.25 27.94
CA ASN A 241 -5.57 16.59 29.33
C ASN A 241 -4.11 16.28 29.70
N GLY A 242 -3.25 15.94 28.74
CA GLY A 242 -1.83 15.64 28.93
C GLY A 242 -1.52 14.23 29.47
N LYS A 243 -2.53 13.42 29.82
CA LYS A 243 -2.30 12.06 30.32
C LYS A 243 -1.88 11.11 29.19
N ASN A 244 -0.92 10.23 29.47
CA ASN A 244 -0.48 9.19 28.53
C ASN A 244 -1.63 8.22 28.19
N SER A 245 -1.82 7.93 26.91
CA SER A 245 -2.88 7.04 26.42
C SER A 245 -2.59 5.54 26.57
N PHE A 246 -1.33 5.17 26.84
CA PHE A 246 -0.84 3.78 26.83
C PHE A 246 -1.73 2.84 27.63
N ASN A 247 -1.98 3.17 28.91
CA ASN A 247 -2.74 2.31 29.81
C ASN A 247 -4.17 2.03 29.31
N LYS A 248 -4.80 3.00 28.64
CA LYS A 248 -6.15 2.81 28.05
C LYS A 248 -6.08 1.92 26.83
N ILE A 249 -5.12 2.17 25.94
CA ILE A 249 -4.90 1.40 24.71
C ILE A 249 -4.54 -0.05 25.04
N TYR A 250 -3.56 -0.27 25.91
CA TYR A 250 -3.12 -1.60 26.34
C TYR A 250 -4.26 -2.43 26.92
N LYS A 251 -5.07 -1.87 27.84
CA LYS A 251 -6.25 -2.56 28.40
C LYS A 251 -7.26 -2.96 27.32
N ASN A 252 -7.51 -2.10 26.34
CA ASN A 252 -8.40 -2.43 25.23
C ASN A 252 -7.81 -3.55 24.35
N LEU A 253 -6.52 -3.53 24.05
CA LEU A 253 -5.85 -4.57 23.26
C LEU A 253 -5.85 -5.92 23.97
N ILE A 254 -5.57 -5.95 25.28
CA ILE A 254 -5.66 -7.18 26.09
C ILE A 254 -7.09 -7.71 26.12
N TYR A 255 -8.09 -6.83 26.19
CA TYR A 255 -9.48 -7.25 26.07
C TYR A 255 -9.76 -7.92 24.72
N VAL A 256 -9.34 -7.31 23.61
CA VAL A 256 -9.55 -7.90 22.27
C VAL A 256 -8.80 -9.22 22.13
N LYS A 257 -7.53 -9.29 22.53
CA LYS A 257 -6.71 -10.51 22.49
C LYS A 257 -7.36 -11.67 23.25
N ARG A 258 -8.00 -11.40 24.39
CA ARG A 258 -8.67 -12.41 25.21
C ARG A 258 -10.02 -12.86 24.66
N ASN A 259 -10.82 -11.93 24.11
CA ASN A 259 -12.22 -12.21 23.73
C ASN A 259 -12.39 -12.52 22.23
N TYR A 260 -11.44 -12.09 21.39
CA TYR A 260 -11.44 -12.27 19.94
C TYR A 260 -10.04 -12.70 19.46
N PRO A 261 -9.48 -13.83 19.96
CA PRO A 261 -8.09 -14.21 19.73
C PRO A 261 -7.74 -14.43 18.25
N GLU A 262 -8.65 -15.04 17.48
CA GLU A 262 -8.43 -15.28 16.05
C GLU A 262 -8.36 -13.96 15.27
N PHE A 263 -9.35 -13.08 15.45
CA PHE A 263 -9.35 -11.75 14.85
C PHE A 263 -8.10 -10.95 15.27
N PHE A 264 -7.71 -11.01 16.55
CA PHE A 264 -6.49 -10.37 17.01
C PHE A 264 -5.25 -10.90 16.28
N ASN A 265 -5.15 -12.21 16.08
CA ASN A 265 -4.00 -12.83 15.43
C ASN A 265 -3.95 -12.56 13.92
N ASN A 266 -5.10 -12.57 13.24
CA ASN A 266 -5.15 -12.52 11.78
C ASN A 266 -5.33 -11.10 11.23
N ASN A 267 -6.07 -10.24 11.94
CA ASN A 267 -6.54 -8.96 11.40
C ASN A 267 -5.95 -7.73 12.10
N ILE A 268 -5.30 -7.88 13.26
CA ILE A 268 -4.67 -6.77 13.97
C ILE A 268 -3.17 -6.73 13.66
N SER A 269 -2.72 -5.59 13.16
CA SER A 269 -1.31 -5.23 12.98
C SER A 269 -0.99 -3.95 13.77
N PHE A 270 0.29 -3.67 13.98
CA PHE A 270 0.73 -2.51 14.75
C PHE A 270 1.60 -1.60 13.90
N ASN A 271 1.41 -0.29 14.04
CA ASN A 271 2.33 0.73 13.57
C ASN A 271 2.92 1.48 14.75
N CYS A 272 4.25 1.53 14.81
CA CYS A 272 5.03 2.23 15.80
C CYS A 272 5.71 3.44 15.13
N VAL A 273 5.42 4.64 15.61
CA VAL A 273 6.11 5.85 15.15
C VAL A 273 7.38 6.05 15.98
N LEU A 274 8.53 5.98 15.31
CA LEU A 274 9.84 6.18 15.94
C LEU A 274 9.98 7.62 16.39
N ASN A 275 10.43 7.78 17.63
CA ASN A 275 10.58 9.07 18.30
C ASN A 275 11.80 9.07 19.22
N GLY A 276 12.12 10.19 19.86
CA GLY A 276 13.31 10.40 20.68
C GLY A 276 13.47 9.41 21.86
N THR A 277 12.41 8.69 22.23
CA THR A 277 12.45 7.66 23.29
C THR A 277 12.56 6.23 22.75
N SER A 278 12.44 6.03 21.44
CA SER A 278 12.35 4.72 20.82
C SER A 278 13.66 3.93 20.87
N ASN A 279 13.58 2.67 21.30
CA ASN A 279 14.61 1.66 21.15
C ASN A 279 13.99 0.42 20.46
N ILE A 280 14.44 0.08 19.25
CA ILE A 280 13.79 -0.97 18.43
C ILE A 280 13.84 -2.32 19.13
N ILE A 281 14.95 -2.66 19.80
CA ILE A 281 15.10 -3.95 20.48
C ILE A 281 14.10 -4.08 21.62
N GLU A 282 13.95 -3.03 22.43
CA GLU A 282 12.99 -3.00 23.54
C GLU A 282 11.54 -3.03 23.04
N ILE A 283 11.23 -2.24 22.02
CA ILE A 283 9.90 -2.21 21.38
C ILE A 283 9.55 -3.60 20.84
N ASN A 284 10.46 -4.24 20.10
CA ASN A 284 10.24 -5.60 19.59
C ASN A 284 10.04 -6.62 20.70
N ARG A 285 10.83 -6.53 21.79
CA ARG A 285 10.67 -7.40 22.95
C ARG A 285 9.29 -7.24 23.58
N PHE A 286 8.83 -6.00 23.75
CA PHE A 286 7.48 -5.71 24.25
C PHE A 286 6.39 -6.30 23.36
N PHE A 287 6.39 -5.99 22.05
CA PHE A 287 5.36 -6.47 21.14
C PHE A 287 5.34 -7.99 21.03
N LYS A 288 6.51 -8.63 20.98
CA LYS A 288 6.62 -10.09 20.95
C LYS A 288 6.10 -10.72 22.24
N LYS A 289 6.46 -10.17 23.40
CA LYS A 289 6.01 -10.67 24.71
C LYS A 289 4.51 -10.48 24.92
N GLU A 290 4.00 -9.27 24.70
CA GLU A 290 2.62 -8.91 25.05
C GLU A 290 1.62 -9.34 23.98
N PHE A 291 2.00 -9.30 22.71
CA PHE A 291 1.09 -9.49 21.59
C PHE A 291 1.50 -10.61 20.62
N GLY A 292 2.68 -11.22 20.76
CA GLY A 292 3.15 -12.28 19.85
C GLY A 292 3.39 -11.80 18.43
N LYS A 293 3.55 -10.48 18.22
CA LYS A 293 3.64 -9.83 16.91
C LYS A 293 4.83 -8.88 16.88
N LEU A 294 5.25 -8.45 15.69
CA LEU A 294 6.18 -7.35 15.50
C LEU A 294 5.44 -6.15 14.87
N PRO A 295 5.74 -4.91 15.29
CA PRO A 295 5.14 -3.74 14.67
C PRO A 295 5.83 -3.40 13.34
N GLN A 296 5.10 -2.69 12.49
CA GLN A 296 5.69 -1.89 11.42
C GLN A 296 6.23 -0.59 12.02
N TYR A 297 7.28 -0.04 11.41
CA TYR A 297 7.91 1.20 11.87
C TYR A 297 7.69 2.32 10.88
N SER A 298 7.24 3.46 11.38
CA SER A 298 7.09 4.72 10.65
C SER A 298 7.97 5.79 11.29
N GLU A 299 8.39 6.77 10.49
CA GLU A 299 9.10 7.96 10.99
C GLU A 299 8.14 9.14 11.13
N ILE A 300 8.47 10.07 12.02
CA ILE A 300 7.78 11.36 12.10
C ILE A 300 8.06 12.16 10.83
N SER A 301 7.02 12.72 10.21
CA SER A 301 7.17 13.51 8.98
C SER A 301 8.09 14.71 9.21
N ARG A 302 9.08 14.88 8.34
CA ARG A 302 9.96 16.06 8.30
C ARG A 302 9.46 17.14 7.34
N VAL A 303 8.42 16.84 6.56
CA VAL A 303 7.87 17.74 5.56
C VAL A 303 6.88 18.70 6.24
N GLY A 304 6.99 20.00 5.93
CA GLY A 304 6.07 21.03 6.43
C GLY A 304 6.30 21.45 7.89
N VAL A 305 7.44 21.07 8.48
CA VAL A 305 7.79 21.46 9.86
C VAL A 305 8.00 22.98 9.92
N ASP A 306 7.31 23.62 10.86
CA ASP A 306 7.46 25.04 11.14
C ASP A 306 8.90 25.36 11.57
N LYS A 307 9.51 26.33 10.89
CA LYS A 307 10.86 26.83 11.21
C LYS A 307 11.01 27.25 12.67
N ASN A 308 9.95 27.78 13.27
CA ASN A 308 9.96 28.21 14.67
C ASN A 308 9.89 27.04 15.68
N LYS A 309 9.60 25.82 15.19
CA LYS A 309 9.41 24.61 15.99
C LYS A 309 10.49 23.56 15.77
N ILE A 310 11.49 23.83 14.94
CA ILE A 310 12.57 22.89 14.59
C ILE A 310 13.29 22.35 15.83
N GLU A 311 13.60 23.18 16.81
CA GLU A 311 14.29 22.74 18.03
C GLU A 311 13.45 21.77 18.87
N GLU A 312 12.14 22.03 19.00
CA GLU A 312 11.20 21.15 19.68
C GLU A 312 11.02 19.85 18.89
N PHE A 313 10.86 19.95 17.57
CA PHE A 313 10.75 18.83 16.66
C PHE A 313 11.96 17.89 16.76
N ASN A 314 13.18 18.42 16.75
CA ASN A 314 14.40 17.62 16.81
C ASN A 314 14.57 16.84 18.13
N LYS A 315 13.91 17.26 19.22
CA LYS A 315 13.88 16.49 20.48
C LYS A 315 12.96 15.28 20.40
N VAL A 316 11.91 15.37 19.58
CA VAL A 316 10.91 14.32 19.40
C VAL A 316 11.29 13.39 18.25
N PHE A 317 11.96 13.89 17.22
CA PHE A 317 12.34 13.14 16.03
C PHE A 317 13.45 12.12 16.31
N LYS A 318 13.32 10.93 15.72
CA LYS A 318 14.39 9.93 15.63
C LYS A 318 14.31 9.21 14.29
N SER A 319 15.43 9.15 13.57
CA SER A 319 15.53 8.45 12.28
C SER A 319 15.53 6.94 12.49
N LYS A 320 14.99 6.19 11.53
CA LYS A 320 15.07 4.72 11.49
C LYS A 320 16.52 4.22 11.42
N ASN A 321 17.42 5.00 10.84
CA ASN A 321 18.85 4.66 10.78
C ASN A 321 19.56 4.82 12.13
N ASP A 322 18.94 5.51 13.09
CA ASP A 322 19.53 5.83 14.41
C ASP A 322 18.95 4.94 15.54
N CYS A 323 18.13 3.93 15.20
CA CYS A 323 17.26 3.20 16.13
C CYS A 323 17.68 1.78 16.49
#